data_AF-A0A419EEB9-F1
#
_entry.id   AF-A0A419EEB9-F1
#
_cell.length_a   1.000
_cell.length_b   1.000
_cell.length_c   1.000
_cell.angle_alpha   90.00
_cell.angle_beta   90.00
_cell.angle_gamma   90.00
#
_symmetry.space_group_name_H-M   'P 1'
#
loop_
_entity.id
_entity.type
_entity.pdbx_description
1 polymer ?
#
loop_
_entity_poly.entity_id
_entity_poly.type
_entity_poly.pdbx_seq_one_letter_code
_entity_poly.pdbx_strand_id
1 'polypeptide(L)'
;MTENKTSVTGVVIGIVVLLCCICVLVAGMGGYAYFAISQSQTQSPSFPSTSTETQEPEITRPPVESVSGETLETLQNTIVPSNNPKDLACRLDGKCDVPDVLATSAAPRAVGEKDNFWVHNLDTNVNTEVQATLRYATPHVYFWVQEGVTVDENEVKALVDEFEEKIYPTNREFFGSEWSPGIDGDEHIYILYARGLGSSIAGYFSSSDSVHPLIQEYSNGHEMFLFNADNTSLSSDFTLGVLAHEFQHMIHWNLDGNETSWLNEGSSELAAFINGYDPGGFDWLYINNPDLQLNDWPNDQNATTPHYGAGFLFMTYFLDRFGEDATKALVKDPANGLESVDDVLREIGATDPSTGKPITADAFFMDWVVTNFLLDKSAGDGRYIYNNYPGANRASATET
;
A
#
# COMPACT_ATOMS: atom_id res chain seq x y z
N MET A 1 0.43 45.49 -56.52
CA MET A 1 0.96 44.19 -56.04
C MET A 1 0.01 43.73 -54.96
N THR A 2 -0.89 42.83 -55.30
CA THR A 2 -1.96 42.33 -54.42
C THR A 2 -1.56 40.95 -53.93
N GLU A 3 -1.34 40.82 -52.63
CA GLU A 3 -1.02 39.55 -51.96
C GLU A 3 -2.23 38.60 -52.00
N ASN A 4 -1.98 37.40 -52.49
CA ASN A 4 -2.98 36.35 -52.67
C ASN A 4 -3.12 35.56 -51.34
N LYS A 5 -3.96 36.04 -50.42
CA LYS A 5 -4.23 35.42 -49.10
C LYS A 5 -5.15 34.19 -49.14
N THR A 6 -5.49 33.65 -50.32
CA THR A 6 -6.49 32.58 -50.47
C THR A 6 -5.94 31.15 -50.48
N SER A 7 -4.62 30.93 -50.35
CA SER A 7 -4.02 29.59 -50.44
C SER A 7 -3.96 28.82 -49.11
N VAL A 8 -3.63 29.49 -47.99
CA VAL A 8 -3.35 28.79 -46.72
C VAL A 8 -4.64 28.35 -46.01
N THR A 9 -5.69 29.16 -46.05
CA THR A 9 -6.98 28.84 -45.40
C THR A 9 -7.68 27.65 -46.06
N GLY A 10 -7.56 27.50 -47.38
CA GLY A 10 -8.14 26.36 -48.11
C GLY A 10 -7.46 25.03 -47.78
N VAL A 11 -6.14 25.04 -47.55
CA VAL A 11 -5.37 23.84 -47.16
C VAL A 11 -5.70 23.41 -45.74
N VAL A 12 -5.82 24.35 -44.79
CA VAL A 12 -6.18 24.05 -43.39
C VAL A 12 -7.61 23.50 -43.30
N ILE A 13 -8.57 24.09 -44.02
CA ILE A 13 -9.94 23.57 -44.08
C ILE A 13 -9.96 22.16 -44.70
N GLY A 14 -9.18 21.92 -45.75
CA GLY A 14 -9.06 20.59 -46.37
C GLY A 14 -8.54 19.52 -45.41
N ILE A 15 -7.52 19.84 -44.60
CA ILE A 15 -6.95 18.91 -43.61
C ILE A 15 -7.94 18.63 -42.47
N VAL A 16 -8.63 19.66 -41.98
CA VAL A 16 -9.64 19.48 -40.91
C VAL A 16 -10.82 18.63 -41.40
N VAL A 17 -11.30 18.85 -42.62
CA VAL A 17 -12.35 18.02 -43.22
C VAL A 17 -11.88 16.57 -43.41
N LEU A 18 -10.63 16.35 -43.83
CA LEU A 18 -10.06 15.00 -43.96
C LEU A 18 -9.96 14.29 -42.61
N LEU A 19 -9.49 14.98 -41.56
CA LEU A 19 -9.41 14.45 -40.20
C LEU A 19 -10.80 14.14 -39.63
N CYS A 20 -11.79 15.02 -39.84
CA CYS A 20 -13.18 14.74 -39.45
C CYS A 20 -13.75 13.52 -40.19
N CYS A 21 -13.47 13.35 -41.49
CA CYS A 21 -13.89 12.17 -42.23
C CYS A 21 -13.22 10.88 -41.72
N ILE A 22 -11.95 10.94 -41.32
CA ILE A 22 -11.24 9.82 -40.72
C ILE A 22 -11.82 9.49 -39.33
N CYS A 23 -12.11 10.49 -38.50
CA CYS A 23 -12.75 10.28 -37.20
C CYS A 23 -14.16 9.67 -37.33
N VAL A 24 -14.95 10.08 -38.33
CA VAL A 24 -16.27 9.49 -38.61
C VAL A 24 -16.15 8.05 -39.11
N LEU A 25 -15.13 7.73 -39.91
CA LEU A 25 -14.86 6.35 -40.34
C LEU A 25 -14.39 5.47 -39.18
N VAL A 26 -13.53 5.98 -38.29
CA VAL A 26 -13.07 5.25 -37.10
C VAL A 26 -14.22 5.04 -36.11
N ALA A 27 -15.05 6.07 -35.88
CA ALA A 27 -16.27 5.94 -35.06
C ALA A 27 -17.30 4.99 -35.69
N GLY A 28 -17.43 5.00 -37.02
CA GLY A 28 -18.28 4.06 -37.76
C GLY A 28 -17.79 2.61 -37.69
N MET A 29 -16.48 2.39 -37.78
CA MET A 29 -15.86 1.06 -37.61
C MET A 29 -15.95 0.58 -36.16
N GLY A 30 -15.73 1.46 -35.18
CA GLY A 30 -15.91 1.16 -33.76
C GLY A 30 -17.37 0.86 -33.39
N GLY A 31 -18.32 1.62 -33.94
CA GLY A 31 -19.76 1.38 -33.78
C GLY A 31 -20.22 0.08 -34.46
N TYR A 32 -19.69 -0.24 -35.64
CA TYR A 32 -19.96 -1.52 -36.31
C TYR A 32 -19.35 -2.71 -35.55
N ALA A 33 -18.13 -2.57 -35.02
CA ALA A 33 -17.50 -3.59 -34.19
C ALA A 33 -18.28 -3.82 -32.88
N TYR A 34 -18.69 -2.75 -32.20
CA TYR A 34 -19.55 -2.83 -31.01
C TYR A 34 -20.91 -3.48 -31.32
N PHE A 35 -21.56 -3.11 -32.43
CA PHE A 35 -22.83 -3.70 -32.84
C PHE A 35 -22.70 -5.18 -33.25
N ALA A 36 -21.59 -5.55 -33.90
CA ALA A 36 -21.30 -6.94 -34.25
C ALA A 36 -21.02 -7.78 -32.99
N ILE A 37 -20.26 -7.26 -32.03
CA ILE A 37 -19.99 -7.90 -30.73
C ILE A 37 -21.28 -8.00 -29.90
N SER A 38 -22.13 -6.97 -29.91
CA SER A 38 -23.40 -6.98 -29.19
C SER A 38 -24.41 -7.96 -29.80
N GLN A 39 -24.40 -8.16 -31.12
CA GLN A 39 -25.23 -9.19 -31.76
C GLN A 39 -24.71 -10.61 -31.48
N SER A 40 -23.40 -10.79 -31.34
CA SER A 40 -22.80 -12.06 -30.91
C SER A 40 -23.12 -12.42 -29.45
N GLN A 41 -23.57 -11.47 -28.63
CA GLN A 41 -24.03 -11.72 -27.25
C GLN A 41 -25.54 -12.00 -27.11
N THR A 42 -26.32 -11.94 -28.20
CA THR A 42 -27.79 -12.17 -28.14
C THR A 42 -28.28 -13.56 -28.52
N GLN A 43 -27.38 -14.53 -28.71
CA GLN A 43 -27.77 -15.95 -28.67
C GLN A 43 -27.24 -16.58 -27.39
N SER A 44 -27.95 -16.36 -26.28
CA SER A 44 -27.89 -17.32 -25.18
C SER A 44 -28.30 -18.68 -25.75
N PRO A 45 -27.48 -19.72 -25.61
CA PRO A 45 -27.92 -21.07 -25.91
C PRO A 45 -29.17 -21.34 -25.06
N SER A 46 -30.27 -21.78 -25.69
CA SER A 46 -31.37 -22.34 -24.93
C SER A 46 -30.89 -23.67 -24.36
N PHE A 47 -30.35 -23.65 -23.15
CA PHE A 47 -30.03 -24.87 -22.44
C PHE A 47 -31.36 -25.54 -22.08
N PRO A 48 -31.55 -26.83 -22.39
CA PRO A 48 -32.67 -27.57 -21.83
C PRO A 48 -32.56 -27.46 -20.31
N SER A 49 -33.62 -26.95 -19.64
CA SER A 49 -33.74 -26.95 -18.19
C SER A 49 -33.91 -28.38 -17.70
N THR A 50 -32.82 -29.16 -17.76
CA THR A 50 -32.66 -30.33 -16.92
C THR A 50 -32.22 -29.76 -15.58
N SER A 51 -33.12 -29.78 -14.60
CA SER A 51 -32.75 -29.62 -13.19
C SER A 51 -31.90 -30.83 -12.78
N THR A 52 -30.67 -30.87 -13.23
CA THR A 52 -29.65 -31.67 -12.59
C THR A 52 -29.28 -30.85 -11.36
N GLU A 53 -29.61 -31.34 -10.16
CA GLU A 53 -28.94 -30.84 -8.95
C GLU A 53 -27.45 -30.86 -9.25
N THR A 54 -26.83 -29.68 -9.39
CA THR A 54 -25.38 -29.57 -9.32
C THR A 54 -25.04 -30.19 -7.97
N GLN A 55 -24.46 -31.39 -7.98
CA GLN A 55 -23.96 -31.98 -6.75
C GLN A 55 -22.93 -30.99 -6.23
N GLU A 56 -23.22 -30.39 -5.07
CA GLU A 56 -22.26 -29.61 -4.32
C GLU A 56 -21.00 -30.48 -4.23
N PRO A 57 -19.83 -29.98 -4.68
CA PRO A 57 -18.63 -30.78 -4.70
C PRO A 57 -18.39 -31.34 -3.30
N GLU A 58 -18.53 -32.66 -3.16
CA GLU A 58 -18.26 -33.33 -1.89
C GLU A 58 -16.75 -33.28 -1.68
N ILE A 59 -16.29 -32.28 -0.93
CA ILE A 59 -14.88 -32.12 -0.57
C ILE A 59 -14.51 -33.31 0.31
N THR A 60 -14.01 -34.37 -0.31
CA THR A 60 -13.44 -35.53 0.37
C THR A 60 -12.09 -35.14 0.96
N ARG A 61 -12.12 -34.45 2.10
CA ARG A 61 -10.90 -34.20 2.89
C ARG A 61 -10.48 -35.52 3.53
N PRO A 62 -9.20 -35.94 3.40
CA PRO A 62 -8.71 -37.07 4.19
C PRO A 62 -8.97 -36.78 5.67
N PRO A 63 -9.27 -37.80 6.50
CA PRO A 63 -9.43 -37.60 7.93
C PRO A 63 -8.21 -36.85 8.48
N VAL A 64 -8.42 -35.79 9.26
CA VAL A 64 -7.34 -34.94 9.81
C VAL A 64 -6.27 -35.79 10.51
N GLU A 65 -6.68 -36.92 11.12
CA GLU A 65 -5.80 -37.90 11.78
C GLU A 65 -4.81 -38.65 10.85
N SER A 66 -4.99 -38.56 9.52
CA SER A 66 -4.14 -39.25 8.53
C SER A 66 -3.01 -38.40 7.95
N VAL A 67 -3.00 -37.10 8.27
CA VAL A 67 -1.96 -36.16 7.84
C VAL A 67 -1.00 -35.94 9.01
N SER A 68 0.29 -36.25 8.82
CA SER A 68 1.31 -36.01 9.85
C SER A 68 1.36 -34.53 10.19
N GLY A 69 1.23 -34.20 11.48
CA GLY A 69 1.42 -32.84 11.99
C GLY A 69 2.88 -32.42 12.06
N GLU A 70 3.84 -33.32 11.80
CA GLU A 70 5.28 -33.07 11.97
C GLU A 70 5.77 -31.87 11.16
N THR A 71 5.26 -31.67 9.93
CA THR A 71 5.64 -30.50 9.12
C THR A 71 5.15 -29.21 9.75
N LEU A 72 3.88 -29.17 10.20
CA LEU A 72 3.32 -27.99 10.87
C LEU A 72 4.05 -27.71 12.18
N GLU A 73 4.28 -28.74 12.99
CA GLU A 73 5.04 -28.65 14.25
C GLU A 73 6.48 -28.17 13.98
N THR A 74 7.13 -28.66 12.93
CA THR A 74 8.47 -28.18 12.53
C THR A 74 8.41 -26.71 12.16
N LEU A 75 7.44 -26.28 11.34
CA LEU A 75 7.30 -24.88 10.93
C LEU A 75 7.02 -23.97 12.12
N GLN A 76 6.09 -24.36 13.01
CA GLN A 76 5.73 -23.59 14.21
C GLN A 76 6.89 -23.47 15.22
N ASN A 77 7.77 -24.46 15.30
CA ASN A 77 8.91 -24.44 16.23
C ASN A 77 10.23 -23.99 15.57
N THR A 78 10.23 -23.70 14.26
CA THR A 78 11.41 -23.20 13.57
C THR A 78 11.57 -21.72 13.81
N ILE A 79 12.66 -21.34 14.46
CA ILE A 79 13.03 -19.93 14.62
C ILE A 79 13.54 -19.40 13.28
N VAL A 80 12.76 -18.55 12.65
CA VAL A 80 13.18 -17.76 11.47
C VAL A 80 13.64 -16.39 11.99
N PRO A 81 14.95 -16.07 11.96
CA PRO A 81 15.42 -14.77 12.43
C PRO A 81 14.93 -13.66 11.49
N SER A 82 14.67 -12.49 12.06
CA SER A 82 14.37 -11.28 11.31
C SER A 82 15.51 -10.93 10.32
N ASN A 83 15.15 -10.30 9.22
CA ASN A 83 16.05 -9.89 8.14
C ASN A 83 16.90 -8.66 8.54
N ASN A 84 17.70 -8.79 9.61
CA ASN A 84 18.52 -7.69 10.13
C ASN A 84 19.76 -7.47 9.24
N PRO A 85 19.91 -6.30 8.57
CA PRO A 85 20.99 -6.08 7.62
C PRO A 85 22.40 -6.16 8.23
N LYS A 86 22.58 -5.71 9.47
CA LYS A 86 23.88 -5.75 10.16
C LYS A 86 24.27 -7.18 10.54
N ASP A 87 23.33 -7.95 11.07
CA ASP A 87 23.54 -9.38 11.35
C ASP A 87 23.92 -10.14 10.07
N LEU A 88 23.18 -9.91 8.98
CA LEU A 88 23.46 -10.52 7.68
C LEU A 88 24.82 -10.10 7.14
N ALA A 89 25.19 -8.83 7.23
CA ALA A 89 26.50 -8.35 6.80
C ALA A 89 27.64 -8.97 7.61
N CYS A 90 27.48 -9.14 8.92
CA CYS A 90 28.47 -9.85 9.74
C CYS A 90 28.56 -11.34 9.38
N ARG A 91 27.43 -12.03 9.27
CA ARG A 91 27.36 -13.48 9.03
C ARG A 91 27.78 -13.89 7.63
N LEU A 92 27.42 -13.11 6.61
CA LEU A 92 27.56 -13.48 5.21
C LEU A 92 28.70 -12.73 4.50
N ASP A 93 29.00 -11.49 4.93
CA ASP A 93 30.02 -10.61 4.31
C ASP A 93 31.19 -10.30 5.26
N GLY A 94 31.19 -10.81 6.50
CA GLY A 94 32.25 -10.61 7.49
C GLY A 94 32.36 -9.20 8.06
N LYS A 95 31.39 -8.31 7.78
CA LYS A 95 31.38 -6.90 8.23
C LYS A 95 30.77 -6.74 9.62
N CYS A 96 31.44 -7.27 10.64
CA CYS A 96 30.90 -7.28 12.01
C CYS A 96 31.13 -5.98 12.79
N ASP A 97 32.16 -5.21 12.44
CA ASP A 97 32.58 -4.01 13.20
C ASP A 97 31.99 -2.70 12.64
N VAL A 98 30.87 -2.77 11.91
CA VAL A 98 30.19 -1.57 11.39
C VAL A 98 29.45 -0.87 12.53
N PRO A 99 29.65 0.45 12.74
CA PRO A 99 28.90 1.23 13.72
C PRO A 99 27.38 1.09 13.54
N ASP A 100 26.62 1.18 14.64
CA ASP A 100 25.15 1.15 14.57
C ASP A 100 24.56 2.42 13.94
N VAL A 101 25.26 3.55 14.08
CA VAL A 101 24.85 4.87 13.58
C VAL A 101 26.02 5.58 12.91
N LEU A 102 25.72 6.48 11.98
CA LEU A 102 26.69 7.36 11.31
C LEU A 102 27.15 8.50 12.21
N ALA A 103 26.23 9.04 13.01
CA ALA A 103 26.51 10.06 14.00
C ALA A 103 25.55 9.93 15.19
N THR A 104 25.91 10.57 16.29
CA THR A 104 25.10 10.59 17.53
C THR A 104 24.33 11.91 17.70
N SER A 105 24.56 12.87 16.81
CA SER A 105 23.88 14.15 16.74
C SER A 105 24.15 14.81 15.38
N ALA A 106 23.12 15.36 14.75
CA ALA A 106 23.26 16.19 13.56
C ALA A 106 23.21 17.70 13.89
N ALA A 107 23.87 18.51 13.06
CA ALA A 107 23.69 19.95 13.08
C ALA A 107 22.49 20.33 12.21
N PRO A 108 21.64 21.31 12.61
CA PRO A 108 20.52 21.72 11.79
C PRO A 108 20.95 22.18 10.40
N ARG A 109 20.22 21.75 9.37
CA ARG A 109 20.45 22.11 7.97
C ARG A 109 19.73 23.40 7.59
N ALA A 110 20.26 24.11 6.59
CA ALA A 110 19.73 25.41 6.20
C ALA A 110 18.97 25.35 4.86
N VAL A 111 17.79 25.98 4.79
CA VAL A 111 17.07 26.14 3.51
C VAL A 111 17.97 26.81 2.47
N GLY A 112 18.03 26.21 1.27
CA GLY A 112 18.93 26.58 0.17
C GLY A 112 20.23 25.78 0.14
N GLU A 113 20.52 24.96 1.14
CA GLU A 113 21.60 23.99 1.14
C GLU A 113 21.40 22.96 0.01
N LYS A 114 22.52 22.49 -0.56
CA LYS A 114 22.54 21.45 -1.59
C LYS A 114 23.26 20.22 -1.07
N ASP A 115 22.72 19.06 -1.40
CA ASP A 115 23.36 17.78 -1.12
C ASP A 115 23.10 16.78 -2.25
N ASN A 116 23.86 15.69 -2.25
CA ASN A 116 23.67 14.58 -3.16
C ASN A 116 22.92 13.44 -2.48
N PHE A 117 22.04 12.79 -3.23
CA PHE A 117 21.25 11.65 -2.77
C PHE A 117 21.30 10.53 -3.80
N TRP A 118 21.37 9.29 -3.32
CA TRP A 118 21.06 8.12 -4.12
C TRP A 118 19.54 8.01 -4.30
N VAL A 119 19.12 7.70 -5.52
CA VAL A 119 17.75 7.35 -5.85
C VAL A 119 17.71 6.01 -6.55
N HIS A 120 16.71 5.21 -6.23
CA HIS A 120 16.50 3.90 -6.81
C HIS A 120 15.29 3.89 -7.75
N ASN A 121 15.49 3.41 -8.98
CA ASN A 121 14.41 3.20 -9.93
C ASN A 121 13.83 1.79 -9.78
N LEU A 122 12.60 1.68 -9.27
CA LEU A 122 11.97 0.40 -8.94
C LEU A 122 11.58 -0.44 -10.16
N ASP A 123 11.39 0.18 -11.33
CA ASP A 123 11.11 -0.55 -12.58
C ASP A 123 12.35 -1.26 -13.13
N THR A 124 13.52 -0.62 -13.04
CA THR A 124 14.77 -1.06 -13.66
C THR A 124 15.80 -1.61 -12.68
N ASN A 125 15.56 -1.45 -11.38
CA ASN A 125 16.46 -1.82 -10.29
C ASN A 125 17.85 -1.14 -10.40
N VAL A 126 17.87 0.13 -10.79
CA VAL A 126 19.10 0.93 -10.99
C VAL A 126 19.18 2.05 -9.96
N ASN A 127 20.35 2.21 -9.35
CA ASN A 127 20.67 3.32 -8.45
C ASN A 127 21.43 4.43 -9.19
N THR A 128 21.05 5.69 -8.95
CA THR A 128 21.72 6.87 -9.50
C THR A 128 21.83 7.98 -8.46
N GLU A 129 22.90 8.76 -8.52
CA GLU A 129 23.07 9.93 -7.66
C GLU A 129 22.41 11.17 -8.30
N VAL A 130 21.66 11.94 -7.50
CA VAL A 130 21.04 13.20 -7.89
C VAL A 130 21.42 14.29 -6.90
N GLN A 131 21.63 15.52 -7.39
CA GLN A 131 21.78 16.67 -6.52
C GLN A 131 20.40 17.26 -6.21
N ALA A 132 20.15 17.64 -4.96
CA ALA A 132 18.92 18.27 -4.51
C ALA A 132 19.20 19.50 -3.65
N THR A 133 18.22 20.40 -3.57
CA THR A 133 18.25 21.60 -2.71
C THR A 133 17.19 21.46 -1.61
N LEU A 134 17.54 21.77 -0.36
CA LEU A 134 16.59 21.86 0.76
C LEU A 134 15.69 23.08 0.56
N ARG A 135 14.38 22.86 0.39
CA ARG A 135 13.41 23.93 0.06
C ARG A 135 12.60 24.38 1.25
N TYR A 136 12.27 23.45 2.15
CA TYR A 136 11.44 23.75 3.31
C TYR A 136 11.81 22.85 4.48
N ALA A 137 11.65 23.36 5.68
CA ALA A 137 11.98 22.67 6.92
C ALA A 137 10.96 23.00 8.01
N THR A 138 10.56 21.97 8.76
CA THR A 138 9.75 22.04 9.98
C THR A 138 10.53 21.36 11.11
N PRO A 139 10.02 21.31 12.36
CA PRO A 139 10.74 20.63 13.46
C PRO A 139 11.10 19.15 13.20
N HIS A 140 10.34 18.42 12.38
CA HIS A 140 10.60 17.00 12.12
C HIS A 140 10.81 16.65 10.64
N VAL A 141 10.84 17.63 9.71
CA VAL A 141 10.97 17.35 8.27
C VAL A 141 11.97 18.27 7.58
N TYR A 142 12.79 17.67 6.72
CA TYR A 142 13.50 18.38 5.65
C TYR A 142 12.97 17.96 4.28
N PHE A 143 12.47 18.93 3.51
CA PHE A 143 11.96 18.69 2.16
C PHE A 143 12.96 19.12 1.10
N TRP A 144 13.53 18.14 0.40
CA TRP A 144 14.53 18.29 -0.64
C TRP A 144 13.91 18.15 -2.02
N VAL A 145 14.36 18.97 -2.96
CA VAL A 145 13.91 18.92 -4.36
C VAL A 145 15.10 18.73 -5.27
N GLN A 146 15.07 17.70 -6.10
CA GLN A 146 16.10 17.45 -7.10
C GLN A 146 16.29 18.66 -8.02
N GLU A 147 17.55 18.99 -8.32
CA GLU A 147 17.89 20.06 -9.25
C GLU A 147 17.23 19.84 -10.63
N GLY A 148 16.59 20.89 -11.14
CA GLY A 148 15.83 20.84 -12.40
C GLY A 148 14.37 20.41 -12.25
N VAL A 149 13.91 20.01 -11.07
CA VAL A 149 12.49 19.87 -10.74
C VAL A 149 11.93 21.23 -10.34
N THR A 150 10.82 21.62 -10.97
CA THR A 150 10.10 22.87 -10.63
C THR A 150 8.96 22.52 -9.70
N VAL A 151 8.85 23.26 -8.60
CA VAL A 151 7.80 23.12 -7.58
C VAL A 151 7.23 24.49 -7.25
N ASP A 152 5.95 24.54 -6.87
CA ASP A 152 5.37 25.70 -6.19
C ASP A 152 5.71 25.62 -4.70
N GLU A 153 6.37 26.65 -4.17
CA GLU A 153 6.79 26.69 -2.75
C GLU A 153 5.61 26.64 -1.79
N ASN A 154 4.43 27.11 -2.20
CA ASN A 154 3.24 27.02 -1.37
C ASN A 154 2.72 25.58 -1.28
N GLU A 155 2.85 24.79 -2.36
CA GLU A 155 2.48 23.37 -2.35
C GLU A 155 3.46 22.55 -1.51
N VAL A 156 4.77 22.84 -1.63
CA VAL A 156 5.80 22.24 -0.75
C VAL A 156 5.48 22.53 0.71
N LYS A 157 5.23 23.80 1.03
CA LYS A 157 4.88 24.22 2.39
C LYS A 157 3.62 23.51 2.88
N ALA A 158 2.55 23.49 2.08
CA ALA A 158 1.29 22.89 2.46
C ALA A 158 1.41 21.38 2.74
N LEU A 159 2.14 20.64 1.90
CA LEU A 159 2.36 19.21 2.09
C LEU A 159 3.14 18.92 3.38
N VAL A 160 4.23 19.66 3.61
CA VAL A 160 5.08 19.44 4.79
C VAL A 160 4.38 19.89 6.07
N ASP A 161 3.64 20.99 6.04
CA ASP A 161 2.83 21.42 7.19
C ASP A 161 1.73 20.40 7.51
N GLU A 162 1.03 19.85 6.51
CA GLU A 162 0.01 18.80 6.73
C GLU A 162 0.65 17.54 7.32
N PHE A 163 1.86 17.19 6.88
CA PHE A 163 2.60 16.10 7.51
C PHE A 163 2.92 16.41 8.97
N GLU A 164 3.55 17.54 9.25
CA GLU A 164 3.98 17.96 10.59
C GLU A 164 2.81 18.09 11.57
N GLU A 165 1.72 18.71 11.15
CA GLU A 165 0.61 19.11 12.02
C GLU A 165 -0.46 18.02 12.17
N LYS A 166 -0.54 17.07 11.23
CA LYS A 166 -1.59 16.04 11.22
C LYS A 166 -1.05 14.62 11.04
N ILE A 167 -0.33 14.32 9.96
CA ILE A 167 0.06 12.92 9.66
C ILE A 167 1.03 12.39 10.72
N TYR A 168 2.06 13.17 11.03
CA TYR A 168 3.08 12.83 12.01
C TYR A 168 2.48 12.49 13.39
N PRO A 169 1.66 13.35 14.04
CA PRO A 169 1.05 13.01 15.31
C PRO A 169 0.02 11.86 15.21
N THR A 170 -0.79 11.80 14.15
CA THR A 170 -1.82 10.76 14.00
C THR A 170 -1.20 9.37 13.88
N ASN A 171 -0.20 9.20 13.01
CA ASN A 171 0.48 7.93 12.84
C ASN A 171 1.25 7.53 14.10
N ARG A 172 1.90 8.49 14.78
CA ARG A 172 2.64 8.17 16.01
C ARG A 172 1.72 7.74 17.15
N GLU A 173 0.56 8.37 17.27
CA GLU A 173 -0.45 7.96 18.25
C GLU A 173 -0.94 6.52 18.00
N PHE A 174 -1.17 6.18 16.74
CA PHE A 174 -1.73 4.88 16.36
C PHE A 174 -0.67 3.78 16.31
N PHE A 175 0.35 3.93 15.48
CA PHE A 175 1.33 2.88 15.16
C PHE A 175 2.56 2.90 16.07
N GLY A 176 2.93 4.05 16.66
CA GLY A 176 4.05 4.15 17.59
C GLY A 176 5.07 5.23 17.23
N SER A 177 6.35 4.89 17.06
CA SER A 177 7.35 5.88 16.69
C SER A 177 8.40 5.26 15.77
N GLU A 178 8.77 6.05 14.78
CA GLU A 178 9.93 5.85 13.94
C GLU A 178 11.22 5.87 14.76
N TRP A 179 12.30 5.42 14.14
CA TRP A 179 13.62 5.56 14.75
C TRP A 179 14.03 7.03 14.76
N SER A 180 14.01 7.65 15.93
CA SER A 180 14.42 9.04 16.15
C SER A 180 15.41 9.11 17.33
N PRO A 181 16.60 9.74 17.19
CA PRO A 181 17.05 10.58 16.07
C PRO A 181 17.73 9.78 14.94
N GLY A 182 17.32 8.53 14.70
CA GLY A 182 17.70 7.84 13.47
C GLY A 182 19.15 7.40 13.33
N ILE A 183 19.50 7.02 12.10
CA ILE A 183 20.81 6.50 11.72
C ILE A 183 21.90 7.59 11.70
N ASP A 184 21.53 8.85 11.49
CA ASP A 184 22.42 10.02 11.39
C ASP A 184 22.41 10.91 12.64
N GLY A 185 21.58 10.59 13.63
CA GLY A 185 21.44 11.42 14.82
C GLY A 185 20.67 12.72 14.57
N ASP A 186 19.89 12.81 13.49
CA ASP A 186 18.94 13.89 13.22
C ASP A 186 17.50 13.49 13.56
N GLU A 187 16.73 14.38 14.18
CA GLU A 187 15.31 14.14 14.44
C GLU A 187 14.44 14.36 13.19
N HIS A 188 15.00 14.97 12.14
CA HIS A 188 14.26 15.28 10.92
C HIS A 188 14.20 14.08 9.96
N ILE A 189 12.99 13.77 9.50
CA ILE A 189 12.74 12.88 8.37
C ILE A 189 13.04 13.63 7.06
N TYR A 190 13.73 12.96 6.14
CA TYR A 190 14.06 13.53 4.84
C TYR A 190 12.98 13.16 3.82
N ILE A 191 12.43 14.14 3.11
CA ILE A 191 11.55 13.91 1.97
C ILE A 191 12.26 14.39 0.72
N LEU A 192 12.61 13.48 -0.18
CA LEU A 192 13.26 13.80 -1.45
C LEU A 192 12.25 13.73 -2.60
N TYR A 193 11.98 14.87 -3.22
CA TYR A 193 11.16 14.97 -4.44
C TYR A 193 12.05 14.91 -5.68
N ALA A 194 12.03 13.76 -6.38
CA ALA A 194 12.97 13.42 -7.44
C ALA A 194 12.29 12.78 -8.66
N ARG A 195 12.96 12.81 -9.81
CA ARG A 195 12.53 12.18 -11.05
C ARG A 195 13.16 10.80 -11.23
N GLY A 196 12.57 10.00 -12.10
CA GLY A 196 13.16 8.73 -12.54
C GLY A 196 13.13 7.62 -11.49
N LEU A 197 12.15 7.64 -10.57
CA LEU A 197 11.97 6.61 -9.54
C LEU A 197 11.23 5.36 -10.04
N GLY A 198 10.62 5.43 -11.22
CA GLY A 198 9.78 4.38 -11.79
C GLY A 198 8.54 4.98 -12.45
N SER A 199 7.89 4.24 -13.34
CA SER A 199 6.75 4.74 -14.12
C SER A 199 5.41 4.61 -13.38
N SER A 200 5.30 3.71 -12.41
CA SER A 200 4.09 3.46 -11.63
C SER A 200 4.20 3.85 -10.15
N ILE A 201 5.34 4.39 -9.72
CA ILE A 201 5.63 4.69 -8.31
C ILE A 201 5.24 6.13 -7.99
N ALA A 202 4.46 6.32 -6.94
CA ALA A 202 4.12 7.63 -6.40
C ALA A 202 5.18 8.11 -5.40
N GLY A 203 5.53 7.27 -4.43
CA GLY A 203 6.62 7.45 -3.50
C GLY A 203 6.87 6.16 -2.72
N TYR A 204 7.93 6.12 -1.92
CA TYR A 204 8.22 5.01 -1.01
C TYR A 204 9.10 5.45 0.16
N PHE A 205 8.94 4.79 1.31
CA PHE A 205 9.93 4.73 2.37
C PHE A 205 11.09 3.81 1.97
N SER A 206 12.31 4.30 2.11
CA SER A 206 13.52 3.53 1.80
C SER A 206 14.16 3.01 3.08
N SER A 207 13.80 1.80 3.50
CA SER A 207 14.44 1.16 4.67
C SER A 207 15.95 0.96 4.48
N SER A 208 16.40 0.87 3.23
CA SER A 208 17.82 0.78 2.89
C SER A 208 18.60 2.03 3.29
N ASP A 209 17.96 3.19 3.29
CA ASP A 209 18.57 4.46 3.68
C ASP A 209 18.73 4.60 5.20
N SER A 210 17.98 3.83 5.98
CA SER A 210 18.15 3.66 7.43
C SER A 210 19.27 2.66 7.82
N VAL A 211 20.09 2.21 6.86
CA VAL A 211 21.20 1.27 7.11
C VAL A 211 22.54 1.94 6.81
N HIS A 212 23.56 1.66 7.63
CA HIS A 212 24.89 2.24 7.43
C HIS A 212 25.44 1.94 6.00
N PRO A 213 25.99 2.93 5.27
CA PRO A 213 26.50 2.74 3.91
C PRO A 213 27.66 1.75 3.74
N LEU A 214 28.31 1.32 4.83
CA LEU A 214 29.30 0.24 4.79
C LEU A 214 28.64 -1.14 4.58
N ILE A 215 27.34 -1.24 4.90
CA ILE A 215 26.50 -2.43 4.70
C ILE A 215 25.67 -2.27 3.42
N GLN A 216 25.02 -1.12 3.24
CA GLN A 216 24.19 -0.81 2.07
C GLN A 216 24.83 0.27 1.21
N GLU A 217 25.49 -0.10 0.11
CA GLU A 217 26.33 0.80 -0.72
C GLU A 217 25.59 2.08 -1.18
N TYR A 218 24.30 1.99 -1.47
CA TYR A 218 23.48 3.10 -1.97
C TYR A 218 22.59 3.74 -0.90
N SER A 219 22.84 3.47 0.37
CA SER A 219 22.15 4.14 1.46
C SER A 219 22.55 5.62 1.52
N ASN A 220 21.55 6.47 1.62
CA ASN A 220 21.68 7.89 1.93
C ASN A 220 22.02 8.14 3.40
N GLY A 221 21.80 7.16 4.29
CA GLY A 221 22.07 7.31 5.71
C GLY A 221 21.11 8.28 6.40
N HIS A 222 19.83 8.23 6.04
CA HIS A 222 18.76 9.05 6.59
C HIS A 222 17.45 8.26 6.65
N GLU A 223 16.64 8.46 7.67
CA GLU A 223 15.22 8.06 7.65
C GLU A 223 14.49 8.92 6.62
N MET A 224 14.14 8.33 5.47
CA MET A 224 13.67 9.13 4.33
C MET A 224 12.59 8.51 3.44
N PHE A 225 11.80 9.39 2.85
CA PHE A 225 10.85 9.10 1.78
C PHE A 225 11.36 9.64 0.45
N LEU A 226 11.18 8.88 -0.62
CA LEU A 226 11.42 9.33 -1.98
C LEU A 226 10.07 9.49 -2.70
N PHE A 227 9.75 10.70 -3.14
CA PHE A 227 8.53 11.00 -3.89
C PHE A 227 8.84 11.31 -5.35
N ASN A 228 8.03 10.71 -6.23
CA ASN A 228 8.24 10.74 -7.66
C ASN A 228 7.61 11.98 -8.30
N ALA A 229 8.46 12.92 -8.68
CA ALA A 229 8.06 14.17 -9.33
C ALA A 229 7.47 13.99 -10.74
N ASP A 230 7.61 12.80 -11.33
CA ASP A 230 7.01 12.49 -12.63
C ASP A 230 5.56 11.99 -12.51
N ASN A 231 5.15 11.51 -11.33
CA ASN A 231 3.88 10.81 -11.11
C ASN A 231 3.00 11.41 -10.02
N THR A 232 3.50 12.35 -9.22
CA THR A 232 2.77 12.92 -8.09
C THR A 232 2.61 14.43 -8.20
N SER A 233 1.58 14.96 -7.55
CA SER A 233 1.36 16.38 -7.37
C SER A 233 1.32 16.68 -5.88
N LEU A 234 2.16 17.60 -5.45
CA LEU A 234 2.34 17.93 -4.03
C LEU A 234 1.06 18.47 -3.36
N SER A 235 0.10 18.98 -4.14
CA SER A 235 -1.18 19.50 -3.65
C SER A 235 -2.31 18.45 -3.61
N SER A 236 -2.04 17.20 -3.94
CA SER A 236 -3.07 16.16 -4.02
C SER A 236 -3.23 15.37 -2.71
N ASP A 237 -4.49 15.10 -2.33
CA ASP A 237 -4.83 14.20 -1.21
C ASP A 237 -4.24 12.80 -1.40
N PHE A 238 -4.09 12.36 -2.66
CA PHE A 238 -3.42 11.10 -2.99
C PHE A 238 -1.97 11.09 -2.48
N THR A 239 -1.20 12.15 -2.72
CA THR A 239 0.19 12.24 -2.25
C THR A 239 0.28 12.29 -0.72
N LEU A 240 -0.68 12.94 -0.06
CA LEU A 240 -0.77 12.94 1.41
C LEU A 240 -1.14 11.56 1.97
N GLY A 241 -2.03 10.83 1.30
CA GLY A 241 -2.36 9.44 1.62
C GLY A 241 -1.16 8.52 1.51
N VAL A 242 -0.40 8.62 0.41
CA VAL A 242 0.88 7.90 0.23
C VAL A 242 1.86 8.27 1.35
N LEU A 243 1.97 9.55 1.72
CA LEU A 243 2.88 9.96 2.80
C LEU A 243 2.49 9.37 4.17
N ALA A 244 1.18 9.28 4.47
CA ALA A 244 0.69 8.61 5.66
C ALA A 244 0.95 7.09 5.62
N HIS A 245 0.80 6.47 4.46
CA HIS A 245 1.11 5.07 4.21
C HIS A 245 2.61 4.79 4.45
N GLU A 246 3.50 5.52 3.80
CA GLU A 246 4.95 5.32 3.93
C GLU A 246 5.48 5.61 5.34
N PHE A 247 4.86 6.56 6.07
CA PHE A 247 5.26 6.82 7.44
C PHE A 247 4.87 5.67 8.39
N GLN A 248 3.78 4.95 8.12
CA GLN A 248 3.51 3.71 8.86
C GLN A 248 4.64 2.70 8.64
N HIS A 249 5.12 2.52 7.40
CA HIS A 249 6.22 1.59 7.13
C HIS A 249 7.50 1.95 7.88
N MET A 250 7.83 3.24 7.95
CA MET A 250 8.98 3.72 8.71
C MET A 250 8.84 3.43 10.22
N ILE A 251 7.64 3.59 10.78
CA ILE A 251 7.37 3.24 12.19
C ILE A 251 7.51 1.73 12.40
N HIS A 252 6.90 0.91 11.54
CA HIS A 252 7.00 -0.55 11.62
C HIS A 252 8.42 -1.04 11.43
N TRP A 253 9.22 -0.45 10.55
CA TRP A 253 10.64 -0.79 10.42
C TRP A 253 11.40 -0.71 11.75
N ASN A 254 11.06 0.26 12.61
CA ASN A 254 11.66 0.41 13.92
C ASN A 254 11.07 -0.53 15.00
N LEU A 255 9.75 -0.79 14.95
CA LEU A 255 9.04 -1.50 16.02
C LEU A 255 8.84 -2.99 15.73
N ASP A 256 8.54 -3.35 14.48
CA ASP A 256 8.33 -4.70 14.00
C ASP A 256 8.72 -4.84 12.51
N GLY A 257 10.03 -4.95 12.27
CA GLY A 257 10.57 -5.06 10.91
C GLY A 257 10.34 -6.42 10.22
N ASN A 258 9.59 -7.35 10.83
CA ASN A 258 9.32 -8.68 10.26
C ASN A 258 7.84 -9.08 10.23
N GLU A 259 6.92 -8.12 10.37
CA GLU A 259 5.49 -8.38 10.15
C GLU A 259 5.24 -8.99 8.76
N THR A 260 4.26 -9.89 8.68
CA THR A 260 3.74 -10.44 7.44
C THR A 260 3.25 -9.32 6.50
N SER A 261 3.61 -9.44 5.22
CA SER A 261 3.32 -8.40 4.22
C SER A 261 1.85 -7.99 4.18
N TRP A 262 0.89 -8.93 4.21
CA TRP A 262 -0.53 -8.59 4.13
C TRP A 262 -1.01 -7.72 5.31
N LEU A 263 -0.49 -7.95 6.52
CA LEU A 263 -0.87 -7.20 7.72
C LEU A 263 -0.14 -5.86 7.78
N ASN A 264 1.14 -5.82 7.36
CA ASN A 264 1.89 -4.58 7.25
C ASN A 264 1.24 -3.63 6.23
N GLU A 265 0.96 -4.11 5.02
CA GLU A 265 0.33 -3.31 3.96
C GLU A 265 -1.11 -2.91 4.30
N GLY A 266 -1.86 -3.83 4.93
CA GLY A 266 -3.18 -3.49 5.48
C GLY A 266 -3.13 -2.40 6.56
N SER A 267 -2.06 -2.36 7.35
CA SER A 267 -1.82 -1.31 8.35
C SER A 267 -1.43 0.02 7.71
N SER A 268 -0.66 0.00 6.62
CA SER A 268 -0.34 1.20 5.84
C SER A 268 -1.57 1.82 5.17
N GLU A 269 -2.44 1.00 4.58
CA GLU A 269 -3.72 1.48 4.03
C GLU A 269 -4.63 2.00 5.14
N LEU A 270 -4.63 1.35 6.30
CA LEU A 270 -5.32 1.87 7.49
C LEU A 270 -4.75 3.23 7.91
N ALA A 271 -3.43 3.46 7.78
CA ALA A 271 -2.78 4.72 8.09
C ALA A 271 -3.29 5.86 7.18
N ALA A 272 -3.40 5.61 5.87
CA ALA A 272 -4.02 6.55 4.94
C ALA A 272 -5.48 6.87 5.35
N PHE A 273 -6.26 5.82 5.67
CA PHE A 273 -7.66 5.95 6.06
C PHE A 273 -7.89 6.73 7.36
N ILE A 274 -7.15 6.45 8.44
CA ILE A 274 -7.33 7.17 9.72
C ILE A 274 -6.89 8.63 9.65
N ASN A 275 -6.01 8.97 8.71
CA ASN A 275 -5.66 10.36 8.39
C ASN A 275 -6.71 11.05 7.50
N GLY A 276 -7.77 10.35 7.11
CA GLY A 276 -8.86 10.88 6.29
C GLY A 276 -8.55 10.95 4.80
N TYR A 277 -7.57 10.18 4.31
CA TYR A 277 -7.27 10.05 2.89
C TYR A 277 -7.87 8.78 2.29
N ASP A 278 -8.04 8.78 0.97
CA ASP A 278 -8.56 7.63 0.22
C ASP A 278 -7.47 6.54 0.06
N PRO A 279 -7.71 5.29 0.49
CA PRO A 279 -6.77 4.17 0.37
C PRO A 279 -6.66 3.59 -1.06
N GLY A 280 -6.87 4.41 -2.11
CA GLY A 280 -6.50 4.08 -3.48
C GLY A 280 -7.41 3.08 -4.24
N GLY A 281 -8.56 2.69 -3.67
CA GLY A 281 -9.54 1.81 -4.33
C GLY A 281 -9.15 0.34 -4.46
N PHE A 282 -8.14 -0.10 -3.71
CA PHE A 282 -7.68 -1.49 -3.69
C PHE A 282 -8.74 -2.46 -3.15
N ASP A 283 -9.54 -1.99 -2.19
CA ASP A 283 -10.69 -2.68 -1.62
C ASP A 283 -11.70 -3.11 -2.70
N TRP A 284 -11.97 -2.23 -3.68
CA TRP A 284 -12.85 -2.55 -4.80
C TRP A 284 -12.27 -3.68 -5.66
N LEU A 285 -10.96 -3.67 -5.94
CA LEU A 285 -10.32 -4.72 -6.74
C LEU A 285 -10.39 -6.08 -6.05
N TYR A 286 -10.17 -6.12 -4.74
CA TYR A 286 -10.34 -7.34 -3.94
C TYR A 286 -11.79 -7.83 -3.95
N ILE A 287 -12.76 -6.95 -3.66
CA ILE A 287 -14.18 -7.34 -3.53
C ILE A 287 -14.78 -7.87 -4.83
N ASN A 288 -14.26 -7.47 -6.00
CA ASN A 288 -14.70 -8.02 -7.29
C ASN A 288 -14.19 -9.44 -7.56
N ASN A 289 -13.11 -9.87 -6.90
CA ASN A 289 -12.57 -11.23 -7.02
C ASN A 289 -11.95 -11.68 -5.68
N PRO A 290 -12.79 -11.98 -4.67
CA PRO A 290 -12.36 -12.19 -3.29
C PRO A 290 -11.77 -13.58 -3.03
N ASP A 291 -11.68 -14.46 -4.04
CA ASP A 291 -11.00 -15.77 -3.98
C ASP A 291 -9.48 -15.59 -3.95
N LEU A 292 -9.03 -14.88 -2.92
CA LEU A 292 -7.66 -14.47 -2.65
C LEU A 292 -7.31 -14.90 -1.23
N GLN A 293 -6.17 -15.54 -1.07
CA GLN A 293 -5.69 -15.93 0.25
C GLN A 293 -5.20 -14.68 1.00
N LEU A 294 -5.86 -14.35 2.12
CA LEU A 294 -5.55 -13.14 2.91
C LEU A 294 -4.10 -13.13 3.40
N ASN A 295 -3.64 -14.24 3.95
CA ASN A 295 -2.33 -14.34 4.59
C ASN A 295 -1.21 -14.78 3.63
N ASP A 296 -1.35 -14.49 2.34
CA ASP A 296 -0.33 -14.70 1.31
C ASP A 296 0.02 -13.36 0.64
N TRP A 297 1.26 -13.24 0.17
CA TRP A 297 1.70 -12.12 -0.64
C TRP A 297 2.41 -12.62 -1.90
N PRO A 298 1.98 -12.21 -3.09
CA PRO A 298 2.45 -12.82 -4.32
C PRO A 298 3.87 -12.36 -4.64
N ASN A 299 4.69 -13.28 -5.16
CA ASN A 299 6.02 -12.93 -5.69
C ASN A 299 5.95 -12.12 -7.00
N ASP A 300 4.82 -12.18 -7.71
CA ASP A 300 4.59 -11.34 -8.89
C ASP A 300 4.10 -9.95 -8.43
N GLN A 301 4.95 -8.94 -8.62
CA GLN A 301 4.65 -7.56 -8.25
C GLN A 301 3.38 -7.02 -8.94
N ASN A 302 3.02 -7.54 -10.12
CA ASN A 302 1.82 -7.13 -10.86
C ASN A 302 0.52 -7.74 -10.30
N ALA A 303 0.61 -8.67 -9.35
CA ALA A 303 -0.52 -9.36 -8.75
C ALA A 303 -0.82 -8.88 -7.32
N THR A 304 -0.07 -7.90 -6.80
CA THR A 304 -0.14 -7.46 -5.39
C THR A 304 -1.38 -6.61 -5.09
N THR A 305 -1.89 -5.86 -6.05
CA THR A 305 -2.91 -4.81 -5.82
C THR A 305 -4.16 -5.27 -5.05
N PRO A 306 -4.79 -6.44 -5.34
CA PRO A 306 -5.93 -6.92 -4.55
C PRO A 306 -5.57 -7.31 -3.11
N HIS A 307 -4.31 -7.65 -2.82
CA HIS A 307 -3.87 -8.01 -1.46
C HIS A 307 -3.86 -6.80 -0.53
N TYR A 308 -3.52 -5.59 -1.04
CA TYR A 308 -3.69 -4.34 -0.29
C TYR A 308 -5.15 -4.15 0.14
N GLY A 309 -6.09 -4.36 -0.78
CA GLY A 309 -7.52 -4.25 -0.50
C GLY A 309 -8.02 -5.27 0.54
N ALA A 310 -7.54 -6.51 0.47
CA ALA A 310 -7.87 -7.54 1.44
C ALA A 310 -7.35 -7.17 2.85
N GLY A 311 -6.08 -6.80 2.96
CA GLY A 311 -5.46 -6.37 4.22
C GLY A 311 -6.13 -5.13 4.82
N PHE A 312 -6.38 -4.12 3.99
CA PHE A 312 -7.08 -2.89 4.38
C PHE A 312 -8.47 -3.19 4.97
N LEU A 313 -9.29 -3.97 4.26
CA LEU A 313 -10.63 -4.31 4.73
C LEU A 313 -10.58 -5.14 6.01
N PHE A 314 -9.63 -6.06 6.14
CA PHE A 314 -9.45 -6.84 7.37
C PHE A 314 -9.13 -5.95 8.57
N MET A 315 -8.14 -5.05 8.42
CA MET A 315 -7.75 -4.10 9.47
C MET A 315 -8.85 -3.11 9.82
N THR A 316 -9.56 -2.62 8.81
CA THR A 316 -10.70 -1.71 9.00
C THR A 316 -11.86 -2.41 9.73
N TYR A 317 -12.11 -3.69 9.44
CA TYR A 317 -13.10 -4.48 10.16
C TYR A 317 -12.68 -4.73 11.61
N PHE A 318 -11.40 -5.02 11.85
CA PHE A 318 -10.86 -5.21 13.19
C PHE A 318 -11.02 -3.95 14.04
N LEU A 319 -10.68 -2.79 13.47
CA LEU A 319 -10.89 -1.48 14.09
C LEU A 319 -12.37 -1.21 14.39
N ASP A 320 -13.29 -1.55 13.48
CA ASP A 320 -14.72 -1.36 13.71
C ASP A 320 -15.25 -2.25 14.84
N ARG A 321 -14.78 -3.50 14.89
CA ARG A 321 -15.27 -4.54 15.82
C ARG A 321 -14.74 -4.36 17.23
N PHE A 322 -13.48 -3.98 17.37
CA PHE A 322 -12.78 -4.00 18.65
C PHE A 322 -12.24 -2.64 19.08
N GLY A 323 -12.30 -1.63 18.21
CA GLY A 323 -11.89 -0.27 18.52
C GLY A 323 -10.39 -0.06 18.47
N GLU A 324 -10.02 1.20 18.64
CA GLU A 324 -8.67 1.70 18.45
C GLU A 324 -7.64 1.06 19.39
N ASP A 325 -7.96 0.89 20.67
CA ASP A 325 -7.02 0.30 21.64
C ASP A 325 -6.61 -1.13 21.26
N ALA A 326 -7.55 -1.94 20.77
CA ALA A 326 -7.26 -3.28 20.30
C ALA A 326 -6.44 -3.25 19.01
N THR A 327 -6.75 -2.35 18.07
CA THR A 327 -5.98 -2.25 16.82
C THR A 327 -4.56 -1.75 17.06
N LYS A 328 -4.38 -0.81 17.99
CA LYS A 328 -3.06 -0.34 18.46
C LYS A 328 -2.26 -1.46 19.13
N ALA A 329 -2.92 -2.39 19.82
CA ALA A 329 -2.28 -3.58 20.37
C ALA A 329 -1.85 -4.53 19.24
N LEU A 330 -2.71 -4.75 18.24
CA LEU A 330 -2.43 -5.63 17.10
C LEU A 330 -1.20 -5.19 16.31
N VAL A 331 -1.10 -3.91 15.94
CA VAL A 331 0.03 -3.40 15.16
C VAL A 331 1.35 -3.30 15.96
N LYS A 332 1.31 -3.57 17.28
CA LYS A 332 2.49 -3.56 18.17
C LYS A 332 2.83 -4.95 18.70
N ASP A 333 2.05 -5.96 18.34
CA ASP A 333 2.26 -7.32 18.78
C ASP A 333 3.49 -7.89 18.06
N PRO A 334 4.46 -8.49 18.78
CA PRO A 334 5.66 -9.04 18.15
C PRO A 334 5.44 -10.39 17.46
N ALA A 335 4.27 -11.02 17.62
CA ALA A 335 3.84 -12.12 16.77
C ALA A 335 3.39 -11.55 15.41
N ASN A 336 3.51 -12.34 14.35
CA ASN A 336 3.17 -11.87 13.01
C ASN A 336 1.83 -12.44 12.54
N GLY A 337 1.13 -11.70 11.69
CA GLY A 337 -0.01 -12.16 10.94
C GLY A 337 -1.18 -12.62 11.81
N LEU A 338 -1.66 -13.85 11.61
CA LEU A 338 -2.84 -14.34 12.35
C LEU A 338 -2.52 -14.69 13.80
N GLU A 339 -1.26 -14.96 14.15
CA GLU A 339 -0.88 -15.22 15.55
C GLU A 339 -1.03 -13.96 16.41
N SER A 340 -0.66 -12.77 15.93
CA SER A 340 -0.91 -11.52 16.64
C SER A 340 -2.39 -11.20 16.78
N VAL A 341 -3.20 -11.55 15.77
CA VAL A 341 -4.67 -11.43 15.88
C VAL A 341 -5.21 -12.31 17.00
N ASP A 342 -4.78 -13.57 17.10
CA ASP A 342 -5.17 -14.47 18.20
C ASP A 342 -4.70 -13.95 19.56
N ASP A 343 -3.47 -13.45 19.64
CA ASP A 343 -2.88 -12.91 20.87
C ASP A 343 -3.67 -11.72 21.40
N VAL A 344 -3.98 -10.75 20.53
CA VAL A 344 -4.75 -9.56 20.92
C VAL A 344 -6.21 -9.88 21.23
N LEU A 345 -6.88 -10.73 20.44
CA LEU A 345 -8.26 -11.15 20.74
C LEU A 345 -8.35 -11.82 22.12
N ARG A 346 -7.34 -12.62 22.47
CA ARG A 346 -7.22 -13.23 23.79
C ARG A 346 -6.92 -12.20 24.88
N GLU A 347 -6.02 -11.26 24.63
CA GLU A 347 -5.67 -10.19 25.58
C GLU A 347 -6.88 -9.34 25.97
N ILE A 348 -7.68 -8.91 24.99
CA ILE A 348 -8.87 -8.10 25.23
C ILE A 348 -10.07 -8.93 25.73
N GLY A 349 -9.91 -10.26 25.82
CA GLY A 349 -10.97 -11.17 26.23
C GLY A 349 -12.16 -11.16 25.26
N ALA A 350 -11.91 -11.06 23.95
CA ALA A 350 -12.95 -11.01 22.93
C ALA A 350 -13.79 -12.30 22.95
N THR A 351 -15.11 -12.16 23.12
CA THR A 351 -16.04 -13.28 23.09
C THR A 351 -17.16 -13.03 22.10
N ASP A 352 -17.58 -14.08 21.40
CA ASP A 352 -18.75 -14.05 20.53
C ASP A 352 -20.03 -13.90 21.39
N PRO A 353 -20.84 -12.82 21.21
CA PRO A 353 -22.03 -12.59 22.03
C PRO A 353 -23.12 -13.66 21.92
N SER A 354 -23.17 -14.39 20.79
CA SER A 354 -24.19 -15.40 20.54
C SER A 354 -23.86 -16.76 21.18
N THR A 355 -22.56 -17.08 21.29
CA THR A 355 -22.09 -18.37 21.81
C THR A 355 -21.40 -18.28 23.17
N GLY A 356 -20.96 -17.09 23.58
CA GLY A 356 -20.15 -16.86 24.78
C GLY A 356 -18.73 -17.44 24.71
N LYS A 357 -18.28 -17.91 23.55
CA LYS A 357 -16.95 -18.48 23.35
C LYS A 357 -15.92 -17.40 23.01
N PRO A 358 -14.64 -17.58 23.36
CA PRO A 358 -13.56 -16.72 22.86
C PRO A 358 -13.54 -16.67 21.34
N ILE A 359 -13.28 -15.49 20.77
CA ILE A 359 -13.07 -15.29 19.33
C ILE A 359 -11.60 -15.61 19.04
N THR A 360 -11.36 -16.47 18.05
CA THR A 360 -10.02 -16.74 17.48
C THR A 360 -9.85 -15.96 16.18
N ALA A 361 -8.62 -15.87 15.69
CA ALA A 361 -8.30 -15.30 14.38
C ALA A 361 -9.11 -15.97 13.25
N ASP A 362 -9.25 -17.31 13.28
CA ASP A 362 -10.10 -18.06 12.34
C ASP A 362 -11.58 -17.63 12.41
N ALA A 363 -12.13 -17.50 13.62
CA ALA A 363 -13.53 -17.09 13.79
C ALA A 363 -13.74 -15.64 13.33
N PHE A 364 -12.78 -14.76 13.61
CA PHE A 364 -12.79 -13.38 13.15
C PHE A 364 -12.68 -13.29 11.62
N PHE A 365 -11.79 -14.07 11.01
CA PHE A 365 -11.67 -14.17 9.55
C PHE A 365 -12.98 -14.61 8.91
N MET A 366 -13.65 -15.63 9.47
CA MET A 366 -14.97 -16.06 8.98
C MET A 366 -16.03 -14.96 9.10
N ASP A 367 -16.05 -14.22 10.21
CA ASP A 367 -16.93 -13.05 10.38
C ASP A 367 -16.64 -11.97 9.33
N TRP A 368 -15.36 -11.72 9.03
CA TRP A 368 -14.93 -10.76 8.01
C TRP A 368 -15.35 -11.18 6.59
N VAL A 369 -15.16 -12.45 6.21
CA VAL A 369 -15.64 -12.98 4.93
C VAL A 369 -17.16 -12.81 4.80
N VAL A 370 -17.92 -13.17 5.85
CA VAL A 370 -19.37 -12.99 5.87
C VAL A 370 -19.75 -11.51 5.80
N THR A 371 -18.99 -10.62 6.45
CA THR A 371 -19.19 -9.17 6.39
C THR A 371 -19.05 -8.65 4.96
N ASN A 372 -18.00 -9.05 4.24
CA ASN A 372 -17.78 -8.66 2.84
C ASN A 372 -18.88 -9.18 1.91
N PHE A 373 -19.44 -10.35 2.22
CA PHE A 373 -20.53 -10.93 1.43
C PHE A 373 -21.91 -10.35 1.76
N LEU A 374 -22.20 -9.97 3.02
CA LEU A 374 -23.52 -9.48 3.43
C LEU A 374 -23.62 -7.97 3.37
N LEU A 375 -22.66 -7.28 3.99
CA LEU A 375 -22.62 -5.83 4.18
C LEU A 375 -23.96 -5.27 4.72
N ASP A 376 -24.49 -5.89 5.79
CA ASP A 376 -25.82 -5.65 6.32
C ASP A 376 -25.85 -5.71 7.86
N LYS A 377 -26.07 -4.56 8.49
CA LYS A 377 -26.20 -4.41 9.96
C LYS A 377 -27.43 -5.12 10.55
N SER A 378 -28.42 -5.48 9.73
CA SER A 378 -29.60 -6.18 10.20
C SER A 378 -29.40 -7.70 10.33
N ALA A 379 -28.30 -8.23 9.79
CA ALA A 379 -27.96 -9.64 9.88
C ALA A 379 -27.36 -10.00 11.25
N GLY A 380 -27.82 -11.12 11.83
CA GLY A 380 -27.29 -11.65 13.08
C GLY A 380 -27.44 -10.68 14.26
N ASP A 381 -26.33 -10.42 14.95
CA ASP A 381 -26.22 -9.43 16.04
C ASP A 381 -25.73 -8.06 15.54
N GLY A 382 -25.69 -7.85 14.22
CA GLY A 382 -25.32 -6.59 13.58
C GLY A 382 -23.83 -6.37 13.36
N ARG A 383 -23.00 -7.41 13.57
CA ARG A 383 -21.56 -7.35 13.32
C ARG A 383 -21.15 -7.34 11.84
N TYR A 384 -22.05 -7.66 10.91
CA TYR A 384 -21.73 -7.90 9.50
C TYR A 384 -21.79 -6.61 8.66
N ILE A 385 -21.13 -5.55 9.12
CA ILE A 385 -21.03 -4.26 8.44
C ILE A 385 -19.75 -3.53 8.86
N TYR A 386 -19.27 -2.59 8.04
CA TYR A 386 -18.27 -1.60 8.40
C TYR A 386 -18.96 -0.29 8.84
N ASN A 387 -19.00 0.03 10.14
CA ASN A 387 -19.57 1.31 10.58
C ASN A 387 -18.60 2.48 10.36
N ASN A 388 -17.30 2.21 10.48
CA ASN A 388 -16.22 3.17 10.22
C ASN A 388 -15.96 3.43 8.73
N TYR A 389 -16.26 2.49 7.83
CA TYR A 389 -16.02 2.62 6.39
C TYR A 389 -17.29 2.41 5.53
N PRO A 390 -18.20 3.42 5.47
CA PRO A 390 -19.46 3.32 4.71
C PRO A 390 -19.30 3.17 3.20
N GLY A 391 -18.09 3.43 2.66
CA GLY A 391 -17.76 3.27 1.24
C GLY A 391 -17.51 1.82 0.81
N ALA A 392 -17.47 0.87 1.76
CA ALA A 392 -17.25 -0.53 1.48
C ALA A 392 -18.23 -1.09 0.44
N ASN A 393 -17.72 -1.95 -0.45
CA ASN A 393 -18.51 -2.62 -1.46
C ASN A 393 -18.81 -4.06 -1.05
N ARG A 394 -19.93 -4.59 -1.54
CA ARG A 394 -20.35 -5.96 -1.28
C ARG A 394 -19.78 -6.91 -2.33
N ALA A 395 -19.21 -8.02 -1.88
CA ALA A 395 -18.77 -9.11 -2.74
C ALA A 395 -19.96 -9.90 -3.32
N SER A 396 -19.78 -10.46 -4.51
CA SER A 396 -20.70 -11.44 -5.09
C SER A 396 -20.17 -12.86 -4.90
N ALA A 397 -21.06 -13.85 -4.93
CA ALA A 397 -20.64 -15.24 -5.01
C ALA A 397 -19.81 -15.44 -6.29
N THR A 398 -18.59 -15.94 -6.14
CA THR A 398 -17.73 -16.38 -7.23
C THR A 398 -17.99 -17.86 -7.49
N GLU A 399 -17.97 -18.26 -8.76
CA GLU A 399 -18.06 -19.68 -9.13
C GLU A 399 -16.65 -20.29 -9.03
N THR A 400 -16.49 -21.31 -8.19
CA THR A 400 -15.33 -22.22 -8.24
C THR A 400 -15.52 -23.32 -9.27
#